data_AF-D0IH59-F1
#
_entry.id   AF-D0IH59-F1
#
_cell.length_a   1.000
_cell.length_b   1.000
_cell.length_c   1.000
_cell.angle_alpha   90.00
_cell.angle_beta   90.00
_cell.angle_gamma   90.00
#
_symmetry.space_group_name_H-M   'P 1'
#
loop_
_entity.id
_entity.type
_entity.pdbx_description
1 polymer ?
#
loop_
_entity_poly.entity_id
_entity_poly.type
_entity_poly.pdbx_seq_one_letter_code
_entity_poly.pdbx_strand_id
1 'polypeptide(L)'
;MLIIGLAVRWRRRRLAPKKTALRLLSLAVTPQTPSSAIELVRQAALCYYPREEIAHLTGKDWYAFLDAQVGHPLFVPNETLWQQALYQKQKVNNADELVHHCYHWVESALPPRKRRKSGIGKF
;
A
#
# COMPACT_ATOMS: atom_id res chain seq x y z
N MET A 1 24.99 21.66 -11.18
CA MET A 1 24.90 20.20 -11.44
C MET A 1 24.64 19.33 -10.19
N LEU A 2 25.09 19.70 -8.98
CA LEU A 2 24.83 18.92 -7.74
C LEU A 2 23.34 18.81 -7.34
N ILE A 3 22.55 19.88 -7.51
CA ILE A 3 21.13 19.89 -7.11
C ILE A 3 20.29 18.95 -7.98
N ILE A 4 20.61 18.82 -9.27
CA ILE A 4 19.94 17.91 -10.20
C ILE A 4 20.23 16.45 -9.81
N GLY A 5 21.49 16.13 -9.46
CA GLY A 5 21.88 14.80 -8.99
C GLY A 5 21.17 14.39 -7.68
N LEU A 6 21.05 15.31 -6.71
CA LEU A 6 20.34 15.06 -5.46
C LEU A 6 18.83 14.83 -5.70
N ALA A 7 18.20 15.68 -6.53
CA ALA A 7 16.79 15.57 -6.88
C ALA A 7 16.49 14.27 -7.63
N VAL A 8 17.33 13.86 -8.58
CA VAL A 8 17.20 12.59 -9.30
C VAL A 8 17.40 11.39 -8.36
N ARG A 9 18.36 11.45 -7.44
CA ARG A 9 18.60 10.40 -6.44
C ARG A 9 17.46 10.28 -5.44
N TRP A 10 16.89 11.40 -5.00
CA TRP A 10 15.68 11.43 -4.18
C TRP A 10 14.45 10.90 -4.92
N ARG A 11 14.27 11.29 -6.20
CA ARG A 11 13.17 10.82 -7.04
C ARG A 11 13.27 9.32 -7.33
N ARG A 12 14.48 8.81 -7.60
CA ARG A 12 14.74 7.37 -7.78
C ARG A 12 14.51 6.59 -6.48
N ARG A 13 14.97 7.10 -5.33
CA ARG A 13 14.67 6.49 -4.01
C ARG A 13 13.18 6.48 -3.70
N ARG A 14 12.42 7.48 -4.13
CA ARG A 14 10.96 7.54 -4.01
C ARG A 14 10.23 6.71 -5.07
N LEU A 15 10.88 6.12 -6.06
CA LEU A 15 10.19 5.28 -7.06
C LEU A 15 10.57 3.80 -6.96
N ALA A 16 11.70 3.50 -6.32
CA ALA A 16 12.16 2.14 -6.09
C ALA A 16 11.18 1.31 -5.24
N PRO A 17 10.62 1.79 -4.12
CA PRO A 17 9.72 0.99 -3.28
C PRO A 17 8.47 0.53 -4.02
N LYS A 18 7.79 1.44 -4.75
CA LYS A 18 6.66 1.09 -5.62
C LYS A 18 7.04 0.01 -6.64
N LYS A 19 8.13 0.24 -7.40
CA LYS A 19 8.56 -0.70 -8.44
C LYS A 19 8.92 -2.08 -7.88
N THR A 20 9.59 -2.12 -6.73
CA THR A 20 9.93 -3.37 -6.05
C THR A 20 8.68 -4.09 -5.57
N ALA A 21 7.74 -3.38 -4.93
CA ALA A 21 6.49 -3.97 -4.48
C ALA A 21 5.65 -4.53 -5.64
N LEU A 22 5.50 -3.78 -6.74
CA LEU A 22 4.81 -4.28 -7.94
C LEU A 22 5.48 -5.52 -8.51
N ARG A 23 6.82 -5.53 -8.60
CA ARG A 23 7.57 -6.69 -9.09
C ARG A 23 7.35 -7.92 -8.19
N LEU A 24 7.39 -7.74 -6.87
CA LEU A 24 7.16 -8.84 -5.93
C LEU A 24 5.72 -9.36 -5.98
N LEU A 25 4.74 -8.46 -6.15
CA LEU A 25 3.33 -8.82 -6.32
C LEU A 25 3.05 -9.50 -7.66
N SER A 26 3.80 -9.19 -8.73
CA SER A 26 3.62 -9.78 -10.06
C SER A 26 4.43 -11.06 -10.29
N LEU A 27 5.41 -11.37 -9.44
CA LEU A 27 6.26 -12.55 -9.61
C LEU A 27 5.48 -13.81 -9.23
N ALA A 28 5.10 -14.60 -10.23
CA ALA A 28 4.52 -15.93 -10.07
C ALA A 28 5.50 -16.98 -9.47
N VAL A 29 6.75 -16.58 -9.19
CA VAL A 29 7.82 -17.47 -8.70
C VAL A 29 7.66 -17.79 -7.21
N THR A 30 6.94 -16.96 -6.46
CA THR A 30 6.66 -17.21 -5.04
C THR A 30 5.16 -17.38 -4.86
N PRO A 31 4.68 -18.38 -4.09
CA PRO A 31 3.26 -18.47 -3.74
C PRO A 31 2.85 -17.20 -3.01
N GLN A 32 2.16 -16.30 -3.72
CA GLN A 32 1.71 -15.05 -3.14
C GLN A 32 0.49 -15.34 -2.28
N THR A 33 0.65 -15.17 -0.98
CA THR A 33 -0.46 -15.26 -0.03
C THR A 33 -1.02 -13.87 0.20
N PRO A 34 -2.31 -13.73 0.54
CA PRO A 34 -2.88 -12.46 0.95
C PRO A 34 -2.05 -11.80 2.08
N SER A 35 -1.53 -12.60 3.02
CA SER A 35 -0.64 -12.14 4.08
C SER A 35 0.68 -11.54 3.57
N SER A 36 1.37 -12.20 2.62
CA SER A 36 2.60 -11.62 2.06
C SER A 36 2.31 -10.37 1.24
N ALA A 37 1.19 -10.34 0.51
CA ALA A 37 0.79 -9.20 -0.30
C ALA A 37 0.46 -7.97 0.54
N ILE A 38 -0.32 -8.11 1.63
CA ILE A 38 -0.70 -6.98 2.48
C ILE A 38 0.51 -6.43 3.27
N GLU A 39 1.47 -7.28 3.64
CA GLU A 39 2.73 -6.84 4.25
C GLU A 39 3.60 -6.05 3.27
N LEU A 40 3.65 -6.44 1.99
CA LEU A 40 4.32 -5.66 0.95
C LEU A 40 3.66 -4.28 0.77
N VAL A 41 2.32 -4.22 0.81
CA VAL A 41 1.59 -2.94 0.80
C VAL A 41 1.99 -2.07 2.00
N ARG A 42 2.06 -2.65 3.20
CA ARG A 42 2.47 -1.93 4.42
C ARG A 42 3.91 -1.42 4.33
N GLN A 43 4.86 -2.25 3.89
CA GLN A 43 6.25 -1.85 3.66
C GLN A 43 6.35 -0.75 2.62
N ALA A 44 5.61 -0.86 1.52
CA ALA A 44 5.56 0.17 0.50
C ALA A 44 5.01 1.48 1.07
N ALA A 45 3.89 1.44 1.81
CA ALA A 45 3.30 2.62 2.45
C ALA A 45 4.26 3.32 3.41
N LEU A 46 4.97 2.59 4.27
CA LEU A 46 5.98 3.15 5.19
C LEU A 46 7.14 3.88 4.49
N CYS A 47 7.37 3.62 3.20
CA CYS A 47 8.35 4.36 2.40
C CYS A 47 7.85 5.74 1.95
N TYR A 48 6.54 6.01 2.01
CA TYR A 48 5.90 7.21 1.48
C TYR A 48 5.17 8.05 2.54
N TYR A 49 4.70 7.43 3.61
CA TYR A 49 3.94 8.08 4.69
C TYR A 49 4.75 8.10 6.01
N PRO A 50 4.59 9.13 6.86
CA PRO A 50 5.25 9.19 8.17
C PRO A 50 4.87 7.99 9.04
N ARG A 51 5.86 7.42 9.75
CA ARG A 51 5.65 6.22 10.55
C ARG A 51 4.67 6.46 11.68
N GLU A 52 4.70 7.65 12.28
CA GLU A 52 3.84 8.07 13.38
C GLU A 52 2.36 8.05 12.98
N GLU A 53 2.06 8.36 11.70
CA GLU A 53 0.70 8.43 11.18
C GLU A 53 0.11 7.06 10.85
N ILE A 54 0.91 6.11 10.35
CA ILE A 54 0.37 4.86 9.78
C ILE A 54 0.79 3.58 10.49
N ALA A 55 1.85 3.58 11.31
CA ALA A 55 2.36 2.34 11.91
C ALA A 55 1.44 1.77 13.01
N HIS A 56 0.64 2.62 13.66
CA HIS A 56 -0.32 2.21 14.66
C HIS A 56 -1.63 1.69 14.06
N LEU A 57 -1.87 1.92 12.75
CA LEU A 57 -3.10 1.51 12.08
C LEU A 57 -3.10 -0.01 11.88
N THR A 58 -4.16 -0.66 12.36
CA THR A 58 -4.36 -2.11 12.25
C THR A 58 -5.81 -2.42 11.91
N GLY A 59 -6.07 -3.64 11.43
CA GLY A 59 -7.41 -4.10 11.07
C GLY A 59 -8.17 -3.11 10.19
N LYS A 60 -9.37 -2.73 10.63
CA LYS A 60 -10.25 -1.82 9.91
C LYS A 60 -9.67 -0.42 9.67
N ASP A 61 -8.94 0.14 10.62
CA ASP A 61 -8.35 1.48 10.47
C ASP A 61 -7.27 1.49 9.38
N TRP A 62 -6.52 0.38 9.28
CA TRP A 62 -5.58 0.19 8.19
C TRP A 62 -6.29 0.11 6.83
N TYR A 63 -7.37 -0.66 6.72
CA TYR A 63 -8.15 -0.77 5.49
C TYR A 63 -8.80 0.56 5.08
N ALA A 64 -9.33 1.32 6.03
CA ALA A 64 -9.89 2.64 5.78
C ALA A 64 -8.83 3.62 5.25
N PHE A 65 -7.61 3.57 5.80
CA PHE A 65 -6.49 4.35 5.26
C PHE A 65 -6.17 3.97 3.81
N LEU A 66 -6.13 2.68 3.48
CA LEU A 66 -5.84 2.21 2.12
C LEU A 66 -6.91 2.71 1.12
N ASP A 67 -8.18 2.55 1.46
CA ASP A 67 -9.31 3.01 0.63
C ASP A 67 -9.29 4.54 0.44
N ALA A 68 -8.89 5.29 1.46
CA ALA A 68 -8.75 6.75 1.36
C ALA A 68 -7.67 7.20 0.36
N GLN A 69 -6.66 6.36 0.07
CA GLN A 69 -5.61 6.71 -0.91
C GLN A 69 -6.02 6.46 -2.36
N VAL A 70 -6.91 5.50 -2.60
CA VAL A 70 -7.42 5.17 -3.94
C VAL A 70 -8.75 5.85 -4.25
N GLY A 71 -9.45 6.37 -3.25
CA GLY A 71 -10.68 7.14 -3.40
C GLY A 71 -11.93 6.29 -3.65
N HIS A 72 -11.83 4.97 -3.53
CA HIS A 72 -12.94 4.04 -3.62
C HIS A 72 -12.75 2.90 -2.61
N PRO A 73 -13.84 2.30 -2.10
CA PRO A 73 -13.75 1.24 -1.10
C PRO A 73 -13.32 -0.08 -1.76
N LEU A 74 -12.18 -0.62 -1.34
CA LEU A 74 -11.57 -1.85 -1.86
C LEU A 74 -11.24 -2.82 -0.73
N PHE A 75 -10.74 -2.33 0.40
CA PHE A 75 -10.31 -3.13 1.53
C PHE A 75 -11.39 -3.26 2.61
N VAL A 76 -12.08 -2.17 2.97
CA VAL A 76 -13.10 -2.19 4.03
C VAL A 76 -14.28 -3.12 3.69
N PRO A 77 -14.86 -3.12 2.48
CA PRO A 77 -15.96 -4.05 2.15
C PRO A 77 -15.54 -5.52 2.21
N ASN A 78 -14.25 -5.79 2.00
CA ASN A 78 -13.68 -7.13 1.97
C ASN A 78 -13.02 -7.51 3.32
N GLU A 79 -13.31 -6.79 4.40
CA GLU A 79 -12.71 -7.02 5.73
C GLU A 79 -12.89 -8.47 6.19
N THR A 80 -14.07 -9.05 6.02
CA THR A 80 -14.34 -10.46 6.40
C THR A 80 -13.46 -11.44 5.62
N LEU A 81 -13.29 -11.22 4.31
CA LEU A 81 -12.41 -12.06 3.48
C LEU A 81 -10.95 -11.90 3.90
N TRP A 82 -10.52 -10.68 4.23
CA TRP A 82 -9.19 -10.42 4.77
C TRP A 82 -8.97 -11.11 6.12
N GLN A 83 -9.93 -11.03 7.05
CA GLN A 83 -9.83 -11.71 8.33
C GLN A 83 -9.71 -13.22 8.15
N GLN A 84 -10.51 -13.81 7.27
CA GLN A 84 -10.40 -15.23 6.93
C GLN A 84 -9.02 -15.56 6.35
N ALA A 85 -8.54 -14.77 5.37
CA ALA A 85 -7.27 -15.02 4.70
C ALA A 85 -6.04 -14.83 5.59
N LEU A 86 -6.10 -13.94 6.59
CA LEU A 86 -4.99 -13.65 7.49
C LEU A 86 -4.94 -14.57 8.71
N TYR A 87 -6.10 -15.03 9.21
CA TYR A 87 -6.19 -15.77 10.47
C TYR A 87 -6.62 -17.23 10.32
N GLN A 88 -7.30 -17.62 9.23
CA GLN A 88 -7.63 -19.03 9.01
C GLN A 88 -6.48 -19.74 8.31
N LYS A 89 -6.17 -20.95 8.79
CA LYS A 89 -5.15 -21.82 8.18
C LYS A 89 -5.59 -22.44 6.85
N GLN A 90 -6.84 -22.24 6.44
CA GLN A 90 -7.43 -22.85 5.26
C GLN A 90 -7.24 -21.95 4.03
N LYS A 91 -7.02 -22.56 2.86
CA LYS A 91 -6.96 -21.81 1.61
C LYS A 91 -8.29 -21.09 1.39
N VAL A 92 -8.23 -19.76 1.31
CA VAL A 92 -9.37 -18.93 0.94
C VAL A 92 -9.53 -18.99 -0.58
N ASN A 93 -10.74 -19.27 -1.05
CA ASN A 93 -11.03 -19.39 -2.50
C ASN A 93 -10.76 -18.09 -3.28
N ASN A 94 -10.77 -16.94 -2.60
CA ASN A 94 -10.57 -15.61 -3.19
C ASN A 94 -9.17 -15.04 -2.90
N ALA A 95 -8.18 -15.89 -2.61
CA ALA A 95 -6.83 -15.43 -2.29
C ALA A 95 -6.20 -14.57 -3.41
N ASP A 96 -6.41 -14.95 -4.67
CA ASP A 96 -5.89 -14.22 -5.83
C ASP A 96 -6.51 -12.82 -5.97
N GLU A 97 -7.80 -12.67 -5.65
CA GLU A 97 -8.51 -11.38 -5.66
C GLU A 97 -7.93 -10.42 -4.61
N LEU A 98 -7.65 -10.92 -3.41
CA LEU A 98 -7.02 -10.13 -2.33
C LEU A 98 -5.59 -9.69 -2.70
N VAL A 99 -4.82 -10.56 -3.36
CA VAL A 99 -3.50 -10.20 -3.91
C VAL A 99 -3.65 -9.14 -5.01
N HIS A 100 -4.68 -9.25 -5.85
CA HIS A 100 -4.98 -8.26 -6.88
C HIS A 100 -5.34 -6.90 -6.30
N HIS A 101 -6.10 -6.84 -5.21
CA HIS A 101 -6.36 -5.58 -4.48
C HIS A 101 -5.06 -4.91 -4.00
N CYS A 102 -4.12 -5.68 -3.47
CA CYS A 102 -2.81 -5.17 -3.08
C CYS A 102 -2.02 -4.63 -4.27
N TYR A 103 -2.01 -5.35 -5.39
CA TYR A 103 -1.37 -4.91 -6.63
C TYR A 103 -1.96 -3.57 -7.10
N HIS A 104 -3.29 -3.50 -7.23
CA HIS A 104 -4.00 -2.31 -7.67
C HIS A 104 -3.72 -1.11 -6.75
N TRP A 105 -3.70 -1.32 -5.43
CA TRP A 105 -3.37 -0.25 -4.49
C TRP A 105 -1.95 0.27 -4.67
N VAL A 106 -0.93 -0.60 -4.77
CA VAL A 106 0.46 -0.16 -4.98
C VAL A 106 0.59 0.59 -6.30
N GLU A 107 -0.13 0.15 -7.34
CA GLU A 107 -0.10 0.77 -8.66
C GLU A 107 -0.76 2.16 -8.67
N SER A 108 -1.91 2.32 -8.01
CA SER A 108 -2.74 3.52 -8.07
C SER A 108 -2.43 4.54 -6.97
N ALA A 109 -2.18 4.09 -5.73
CA ALA A 109 -1.99 4.96 -4.57
C ALA A 109 -0.57 5.55 -4.46
N LEU A 110 0.43 4.85 -5.01
CA LEU A 110 1.83 5.25 -4.87
C LEU A 110 2.43 5.79 -6.18
N PRO A 111 3.38 6.74 -6.14
CA PRO A 111 3.66 7.61 -5.01
C PRO A 111 2.45 8.54 -4.73
N PRO A 112 2.15 8.87 -3.46
CA PRO A 112 1.05 9.76 -3.15
C PRO A 112 1.27 11.09 -3.87
N ARG A 113 0.27 11.54 -4.63
CA ARG A 113 0.25 12.92 -5.14
C ARG A 113 0.40 13.82 -3.92
N LYS A 114 1.31 14.81 -3.97
CA LYS A 114 1.47 15.81 -2.91
C LYS A 114 0.07 16.25 -2.49
N ARG A 115 -0.38 15.85 -1.29
CA ARG A 115 -1.55 16.45 -0.66
C ARG A 115 -1.20 17.93 -0.65
N ARG A 116 -1.87 18.74 -1.49
CA ARG A 116 -1.90 20.19 -1.27
C ARG A 116 -2.35 20.27 0.19
N LYS A 117 -1.48 20.74 1.08
CA LYS A 117 -1.92 21.18 2.41
C LYS A 117 -3.05 22.14 2.10
N SER A 118 -4.30 21.69 2.27
CA SER A 118 -5.43 22.59 2.18
C SER A 118 -5.13 23.65 3.21
N GLY A 119 -5.04 24.91 2.76
CA GLY A 119 -4.79 26.03 3.65
C GLY A 119 -5.87 26.04 4.72
N ILE A 120 -5.47 25.69 5.93
CA ILE A 120 -6.14 26.07 7.16
C ILE A 120 -5.14 27.09 7.74
N GLY A 121 -5.28 28.40 7.60
CA GLY A 121 -6.51 29.14 7.35
C GLY A 121 -7.41 28.98 8.57
N LYS A 122 -7.26 29.90 9.53
CA LYS A 122 -7.99 30.08 10.82
C LYS A 122 -7.14 29.63 12.03
N PHE A 123 -6.78 30.47 13.01
CA PHE A 123 -7.26 31.78 13.44
C PHE A 123 -6.09 32.69 13.84
#